data_AF-A0A419J1Q0-F1
#
_entry.id   AF-A0A419J1Q0-F1
#
_cell.length_a   1.000
_cell.length_b   1.000
_cell.length_c   1.000
_cell.angle_alpha   90.00
_cell.angle_beta   90.00
_cell.angle_gamma   90.00
#
_symmetry.space_group_name_H-M   'P 1'
#
loop_
_entity.id
_entity.type
_entity.pdbx_description
1 polymer ?
#
loop_
_entity_poly.entity_id
_entity_poly.type
_entity_poly.pdbx_seq_one_letter_code
_entity_poly.pdbx_strand_id
1 'polypeptide(L)'
;MPSQQRRNPADIVFSSVTAIASFSVIVLVIGIFYVLVSESSLAIGRFGITKFLASTDWDPVRESFGALTNIYGTVVTTVLALTIAIPVAIGIAIFVTEISPNFLKGPIGAAIELLAAIPSIIYGMWGLFTLSPIMSNHIEPFLKRITADIPVVSILFEGTPMGIDILTASVILSIMIIPFTASISRDSFNLTPSIVKESAYAIGATKWEVIKNVVVPYSKLGVFGGIVLSLGRAIGETMAVAFVLGNSHRITTSLLDAAATITVTLANEFAEADNDLYLSSLFYLALVLFVMSFITLAIAKLFLLKAERKYSR
;
A
#
# COMPACT_ATOMS: atom_id res chain seq x y z
N MET A 1 3.83 43.57 28.51
CA MET A 1 3.15 42.38 29.07
C MET A 1 2.01 42.04 28.12
N PRO A 2 2.03 40.91 27.38
CA PRO A 2 0.93 40.58 26.49
C PRO A 2 -0.31 40.28 27.33
N SER A 3 -1.39 40.98 27.00
CA SER A 3 -2.70 40.88 27.64
C SER A 3 -3.21 39.44 27.57
N GLN A 4 -3.59 38.89 28.73
CA GLN A 4 -4.33 37.63 28.82
C GLN A 4 -5.72 37.84 28.19
N GLN A 5 -5.83 37.61 26.88
CA GLN A 5 -7.13 37.43 26.24
C GLN A 5 -7.83 36.25 26.93
N ARG A 6 -8.96 36.53 27.59
CA ARG A 6 -9.83 35.50 28.16
C ARG A 6 -10.18 34.52 27.04
N ARG A 7 -9.71 33.27 27.14
CA ARG A 7 -10.01 32.21 26.17
C ARG A 7 -11.53 32.10 26.03
N ASN A 8 -12.02 32.20 24.80
CA ASN A 8 -13.43 32.04 24.50
C ASN A 8 -13.87 30.64 24.98
N PRO A 9 -14.99 30.48 25.71
CA PRO A 9 -15.48 29.17 26.12
C PRO A 9 -15.65 28.20 24.95
N ALA A 10 -15.98 28.71 23.75
CA ALA A 10 -16.04 27.89 22.54
C ALA A 10 -14.67 27.29 22.16
N ASP A 11 -13.58 28.05 22.29
CA ASP A 11 -12.22 27.58 22.01
C ASP A 11 -11.79 26.51 23.01
N ILE A 12 -12.19 26.66 24.28
CA ILE A 12 -11.90 25.67 25.34
C ILE A 12 -12.65 24.37 25.05
N VAL A 13 -13.94 24.43 24.70
CA VAL A 13 -14.72 23.24 24.34
C VAL A 13 -14.13 22.57 23.10
N PHE A 14 -13.83 23.33 22.05
CA PHE A 14 -13.24 22.79 20.82
C PHE A 14 -11.88 22.14 21.06
N SER A 15 -10.98 22.79 21.81
CA SER A 15 -9.67 22.23 22.16
C SER A 15 -9.78 20.97 23.04
N SER A 16 -10.77 20.90 23.92
CA SER A 16 -11.00 19.73 24.76
C SER A 16 -11.54 18.55 23.95
N VAL A 17 -12.50 18.79 23.05
CA VAL A 17 -13.05 17.75 22.16
C VAL A 17 -11.96 17.18 21.24
N THR A 18 -11.15 18.05 20.63
CA THR A 18 -10.04 17.62 19.76
C THR A 18 -8.95 16.87 20.54
N ALA A 19 -8.63 17.29 21.77
CA ALA A 19 -7.70 16.57 22.64
C ALA A 19 -8.23 15.18 23.03
N ILE A 20 -9.51 15.08 23.41
CA ILE A 20 -10.15 13.80 23.73
C ILE A 20 -10.16 12.87 22.51
N ALA A 21 -10.49 13.39 21.33
CA ALA A 21 -10.47 12.62 20.09
C ALA A 21 -9.05 12.15 19.73
N SER A 22 -8.02 12.98 19.93
CA SER A 22 -6.63 12.55 19.70
C SER A 22 -6.17 11.50 20.71
N PHE A 23 -6.56 11.63 21.98
CA PHE A 23 -6.24 10.66 23.02
C PHE A 23 -6.97 9.33 22.81
N SER A 24 -8.23 9.35 22.35
CA SER A 24 -9.00 8.14 22.09
C SER A 24 -8.38 7.29 20.99
N VAL A 25 -7.79 7.89 19.96
CA VAL A 25 -7.04 7.15 18.92
C VAL A 25 -5.88 6.36 19.54
N ILE A 26 -5.12 6.97 20.45
CA ILE A 26 -4.00 6.30 21.14
C ILE A 26 -4.52 5.14 21.98
N VAL A 27 -5.60 5.37 22.76
CA VAL A 27 -6.24 4.33 23.58
C VAL A 27 -6.73 3.17 22.70
N LEU A 28 -7.36 3.45 21.55
CA LEU A 28 -7.83 2.42 20.61
C LEU A 28 -6.67 1.61 20.03
N VAL A 29 -5.57 2.25 19.62
CA VAL A 29 -4.39 1.54 19.08
C VAL A 29 -3.78 0.62 20.14
N ILE A 30 -3.63 1.11 21.37
CA ILE A 30 -3.14 0.30 22.50
C ILE A 30 -4.13 -0.83 22.82
N GLY A 31 -5.43 -0.55 22.79
CA GLY A 31 -6.48 -1.55 23.01
C GLY A 31 -6.48 -2.66 21.96
N ILE A 32 -6.36 -2.31 20.67
CA ILE A 32 -6.23 -3.29 19.59
C ILE A 32 -4.99 -4.14 19.81
N PHE A 33 -3.83 -3.52 20.10
CA PHE A 33 -2.61 -4.26 20.37
C PHE A 33 -2.76 -5.22 21.56
N TYR A 34 -3.39 -4.77 22.65
CA TYR A 34 -3.67 -5.59 23.82
C TYR A 34 -4.55 -6.79 23.48
N VAL A 35 -5.66 -6.59 22.74
CA VAL A 35 -6.55 -7.67 22.30
C VAL A 35 -5.79 -8.67 21.43
N LEU A 36 -5.03 -8.19 20.44
CA LEU A 36 -4.23 -9.06 19.56
C LEU A 36 -3.24 -9.93 20.35
N VAL A 37 -2.58 -9.39 21.37
CA VAL A 37 -1.64 -10.15 22.22
C VAL A 37 -2.39 -11.12 23.14
N SER A 38 -3.50 -10.69 23.73
CA SER A 38 -4.30 -11.53 24.64
C SER A 38 -4.89 -12.74 23.93
N GLU A 39 -5.55 -12.51 22.78
CA GLU A 39 -6.23 -13.55 22.01
C GLU A 39 -5.24 -14.49 21.28
N SER A 40 -4.03 -14.03 20.97
CA SER A 40 -2.97 -14.86 20.38
C SER A 40 -2.17 -15.68 21.39
N SER A 41 -2.45 -15.57 22.69
CA SER A 41 -1.65 -16.19 23.76
C SER A 41 -1.50 -17.71 23.62
N LEU A 42 -2.56 -18.41 23.22
CA LEU A 42 -2.56 -19.86 23.03
C LEU A 42 -1.67 -20.28 21.84
N ALA A 43 -1.80 -19.58 20.70
CA ALA A 43 -0.95 -19.80 19.53
C ALA A 43 0.52 -19.43 19.80
N ILE A 44 0.78 -18.33 20.52
CA ILE A 44 2.14 -17.94 20.96
C ILE A 44 2.74 -19.04 21.85
N GLY A 45 1.97 -19.60 22.78
CA GLY A 45 2.43 -20.69 23.63
C GLY A 45 2.77 -21.97 22.86
N ARG A 46 1.97 -22.33 21.85
CA ARG A 46 2.16 -23.58 21.07
C ARG A 46 3.23 -23.47 19.99
N PHE A 47 3.26 -22.36 19.25
CA PHE A 47 4.15 -22.21 18.10
C PHE A 47 5.40 -21.38 18.42
N GLY A 48 5.33 -20.48 19.39
CA GLY A 48 6.42 -19.54 19.69
C GLY A 48 6.68 -18.54 18.55
N ILE A 49 7.51 -17.53 18.82
CA ILE A 49 7.70 -16.42 17.88
C ILE A 49 8.52 -16.81 16.65
N THR A 50 9.69 -17.41 16.86
CA THR A 50 10.63 -17.71 15.76
C THR A 50 10.07 -18.77 14.82
N LYS A 51 9.51 -19.85 15.39
CA LYS A 51 8.97 -20.96 14.60
C LYS A 51 7.70 -20.54 13.87
N PHE A 52 6.79 -19.76 14.49
CA PHE A 52 5.61 -19.26 13.77
C PHE A 52 5.99 -18.35 12.59
N LEU A 53 6.94 -17.44 12.77
CA LEU A 53 7.39 -16.53 11.71
C LEU A 53 8.18 -17.21 10.59
N ALA A 54 8.88 -18.31 10.89
CA ALA A 54 9.67 -19.05 9.91
C ALA A 54 8.94 -20.25 9.30
N SER A 55 7.80 -20.65 9.85
CA SER A 55 7.02 -21.79 9.37
C SER A 55 6.21 -21.42 8.14
N THR A 56 6.26 -22.28 7.12
CA THR A 56 5.42 -22.24 5.92
C THR A 56 4.12 -23.01 6.05
N ASP A 57 3.95 -23.76 7.15
CA ASP A 57 2.80 -24.64 7.35
C ASP A 57 1.56 -23.81 7.66
N TRP A 58 0.49 -24.03 6.90
CA TRP A 58 -0.83 -23.51 7.22
C TRP A 58 -1.85 -24.59 6.88
N ASP A 59 -2.20 -25.39 7.89
CA ASP A 59 -3.10 -26.54 7.77
C ASP A 59 -4.03 -26.58 9.00
N PRO A 60 -5.27 -26.06 8.86
CA PRO A 60 -6.26 -26.08 9.92
C PRO A 60 -6.61 -27.49 10.42
N VAL A 61 -6.56 -28.50 9.53
CA VAL A 61 -6.90 -29.89 9.88
C VAL A 61 -5.82 -30.51 10.76
N ARG A 62 -4.55 -30.19 10.51
CA ARG A 62 -3.41 -30.64 11.33
C ARG A 62 -3.09 -29.73 12.50
N GLU A 63 -3.85 -28.66 12.71
CA GLU A 63 -3.58 -27.62 13.72
C GLU A 63 -2.13 -27.11 13.67
N SER A 64 -1.63 -26.89 12.45
CA SER A 64 -0.26 -26.41 12.22
C SER A 64 -0.31 -25.08 11.47
N PHE A 65 0.17 -24.02 12.11
CA PHE A 65 0.06 -22.66 11.60
C PHE A 65 1.42 -21.94 11.59
N GLY A 66 1.62 -21.13 10.57
CA GLY A 66 2.87 -20.44 10.28
C GLY A 66 2.63 -19.22 9.40
N ALA A 67 3.25 -18.11 9.74
CA ALA A 67 3.00 -16.83 9.07
C ALA A 67 3.87 -16.60 7.84
N LEU A 68 4.93 -17.38 7.61
CA LEU A 68 5.97 -17.02 6.63
C LEU A 68 5.39 -16.87 5.22
N THR A 69 4.52 -17.79 4.82
CA THR A 69 3.90 -17.78 3.50
C THR A 69 3.03 -16.54 3.28
N ASN A 70 2.30 -16.11 4.32
CA ASN A 70 1.37 -14.99 4.22
C ASN A 70 2.11 -13.66 4.30
N ILE A 71 3.19 -13.60 5.10
CA ILE A 71 4.16 -12.50 5.10
C ILE A 71 4.77 -12.34 3.71
N TYR A 72 5.22 -13.44 3.10
CA TYR A 72 5.79 -13.44 1.76
C TYR A 72 4.81 -12.89 0.73
N GLY A 73 3.58 -13.40 0.70
CA GLY A 73 2.55 -12.92 -0.21
C GLY A 73 2.23 -11.44 -0.01
N THR A 74 2.09 -10.96 1.24
CA THR A 74 1.86 -9.53 1.55
C THR A 74 3.02 -8.66 1.06
N VAL A 75 4.26 -9.05 1.31
CA VAL A 75 5.44 -8.26 0.92
C VAL A 75 5.60 -8.21 -0.59
N VAL A 76 5.56 -9.37 -1.27
CA VAL A 76 5.77 -9.45 -2.73
C VAL A 76 4.69 -8.67 -3.48
N THR A 77 3.42 -8.87 -3.12
CA THR A 77 2.31 -8.16 -3.78
C THR A 77 2.40 -6.65 -3.57
N THR A 78 2.71 -6.21 -2.36
CA THR A 78 2.88 -4.78 -2.03
C THR A 78 4.05 -4.15 -2.79
N VAL A 79 5.21 -4.81 -2.82
CA VAL A 79 6.41 -4.31 -3.50
C VAL A 79 6.17 -4.22 -5.02
N LEU A 80 5.56 -5.25 -5.60
CA LEU A 80 5.25 -5.26 -7.03
C LEU A 80 4.24 -4.17 -7.40
N ALA A 81 3.17 -4.02 -6.58
CA ALA A 81 2.17 -2.98 -6.78
C ALA A 81 2.77 -1.57 -6.71
N LEU A 82 3.64 -1.29 -5.73
CA LEU A 82 4.30 0.02 -5.61
C LEU A 82 5.27 0.28 -6.76
N THR A 83 6.00 -0.75 -7.21
CA THR A 83 6.94 -0.63 -8.32
C THR A 83 6.23 -0.21 -9.61
N ILE A 84 5.01 -0.70 -9.82
CA ILE A 84 4.16 -0.32 -10.96
C ILE A 84 3.50 1.05 -10.72
N ALA A 85 2.91 1.26 -9.54
CA ALA A 85 2.07 2.42 -9.28
C ALA A 85 2.86 3.73 -9.18
N ILE A 86 4.01 3.73 -8.50
CA ILE A 86 4.80 4.95 -8.25
C ILE A 86 5.20 5.68 -9.54
N PRO A 87 5.84 5.03 -10.54
CA PRO A 87 6.24 5.74 -11.76
C PRO A 87 5.03 6.24 -12.54
N VAL A 88 3.96 5.44 -12.62
CA VAL A 88 2.71 5.84 -13.31
C VAL A 88 2.06 7.03 -12.61
N ALA A 89 1.94 6.99 -11.29
CA ALA A 89 1.34 8.05 -10.50
C ALA A 89 2.12 9.36 -10.55
N ILE A 90 3.46 9.30 -10.49
CA ILE A 90 4.33 10.47 -10.66
C ILE A 90 4.18 11.02 -12.08
N GLY A 91 4.13 10.15 -13.10
CA GLY A 91 3.89 10.56 -14.48
C GLY A 91 2.56 11.29 -14.66
N ILE A 92 1.47 10.75 -14.10
CA ILE A 92 0.15 11.40 -14.08
C ILE A 92 0.23 12.76 -13.38
N ALA A 93 0.88 12.82 -12.22
CA ALA A 93 1.01 14.06 -11.46
C ALA A 93 1.79 15.14 -12.24
N ILE A 94 2.93 14.80 -12.84
CA ILE A 94 3.72 15.71 -13.70
C ILE A 94 2.90 16.16 -14.90
N PHE A 95 2.18 15.23 -15.54
CA PHE A 95 1.35 15.57 -16.69
C PHE A 95 0.28 16.58 -16.31
N VAL A 96 -0.47 16.34 -15.23
CA VAL A 96 -1.57 17.22 -14.81
C VAL A 96 -1.06 18.59 -14.37
N THR A 97 0.09 18.69 -13.70
CA THR A 97 0.58 19.97 -13.19
C THR A 97 1.33 20.80 -14.23
N GLU A 98 2.25 20.20 -14.98
CA GLU A 98 3.25 20.93 -15.79
C GLU A 98 3.04 20.80 -17.31
N ILE A 99 2.34 19.77 -17.78
CA ILE A 99 2.16 19.51 -19.23
C ILE A 99 0.74 19.81 -19.70
N SER A 100 -0.26 19.50 -18.88
CA SER A 100 -1.67 19.53 -19.23
C SER A 100 -2.15 20.94 -19.57
N PRO A 101 -2.94 21.11 -20.64
CA PRO A 101 -3.72 22.32 -20.88
C PRO A 101 -4.61 22.66 -19.67
N ASN A 102 -4.82 23.95 -19.41
CA ASN A 102 -5.56 24.41 -18.23
C ASN A 102 -6.99 23.86 -18.15
N PHE A 103 -7.66 23.65 -19.30
CA PHE A 103 -9.03 23.12 -19.33
C PHE A 103 -9.13 21.63 -18.96
N LEU A 104 -8.03 20.85 -19.08
CA LEU A 104 -8.00 19.43 -18.72
C LEU A 104 -7.64 19.19 -17.25
N LYS A 105 -7.00 20.17 -16.58
CA LYS A 105 -6.53 20.00 -15.20
C LYS A 105 -7.67 19.67 -14.22
N GLY A 106 -8.79 20.39 -14.34
CA GLY A 106 -9.98 20.18 -13.51
C GLY A 106 -10.60 18.80 -13.72
N PRO A 107 -11.03 18.45 -14.95
CA PRO A 107 -11.63 17.15 -15.24
C PRO A 107 -10.75 15.95 -14.88
N ILE A 108 -9.45 15.99 -15.21
CA ILE A 108 -8.53 14.89 -14.88
C ILE A 108 -8.33 14.79 -13.36
N GLY A 109 -8.19 15.94 -12.68
CA GLY A 109 -8.10 15.97 -11.23
C GLY A 109 -9.30 15.34 -10.54
N ALA A 110 -10.51 15.71 -10.99
CA ALA A 110 -11.75 15.12 -10.49
C ALA A 110 -11.82 13.61 -10.79
N ALA A 111 -11.42 13.16 -11.98
CA ALA A 111 -11.40 11.73 -12.31
C ALA A 111 -10.47 10.93 -11.37
N ILE A 112 -9.28 11.47 -11.05
CA ILE A 112 -8.34 10.83 -10.11
C ILE A 112 -8.96 10.71 -8.71
N GLU A 113 -9.61 11.77 -8.23
CA GLU A 113 -10.26 11.77 -6.91
C GLU A 113 -11.46 10.82 -6.87
N LEU A 114 -12.25 10.75 -7.95
CA LEU A 114 -13.34 9.79 -8.08
C LEU A 114 -12.83 8.34 -8.10
N LEU A 115 -11.72 8.05 -8.79
CA LEU A 115 -11.10 6.73 -8.78
C LEU A 115 -10.64 6.32 -7.38
N ALA A 116 -10.13 7.25 -6.57
CA ALA A 116 -9.75 7.00 -5.18
C ALA A 116 -10.96 6.71 -4.27
N ALA A 117 -12.16 7.17 -4.63
CA ALA A 117 -13.39 6.96 -3.86
C ALA A 117 -14.05 5.59 -4.13
N ILE A 118 -13.62 4.85 -5.16
CA ILE A 118 -14.18 3.54 -5.49
C ILE A 118 -13.86 2.54 -4.36
N PRO A 119 -14.87 1.86 -3.80
CA PRO A 119 -14.67 0.78 -2.83
C PRO A 119 -13.75 -0.32 -3.36
N SER A 120 -12.83 -0.83 -2.53
CA SER A 120 -11.82 -1.82 -2.97
C SER A 120 -12.43 -3.15 -3.45
N ILE A 121 -13.59 -3.55 -2.92
CA ILE A 121 -14.35 -4.72 -3.40
C ILE A 121 -14.69 -4.62 -4.89
N ILE A 122 -15.00 -3.42 -5.39
CA ILE A 122 -15.35 -3.21 -6.80
C ILE A 122 -14.12 -3.46 -7.67
N TYR A 123 -12.93 -2.99 -7.25
CA TYR A 123 -11.68 -3.30 -7.93
C TYR A 123 -11.39 -4.80 -7.96
N GLY A 124 -11.65 -5.51 -6.85
CA GLY A 124 -11.45 -6.95 -6.78
C GLY A 124 -12.39 -7.73 -7.70
N MET A 125 -13.69 -7.41 -7.69
CA MET A 125 -14.66 -8.04 -8.60
C MET A 125 -14.39 -7.70 -10.07
N TRP A 126 -14.09 -6.44 -10.39
CA TRP A 126 -13.65 -6.05 -11.74
C TRP A 126 -12.37 -6.79 -12.14
N GLY A 127 -11.44 -6.93 -11.19
CA GLY A 127 -10.23 -7.70 -11.33
C GLY A 127 -10.51 -9.14 -11.74
N LEU A 128 -11.39 -9.83 -11.03
CA LEU A 128 -11.76 -11.21 -11.33
C LEU A 128 -12.53 -11.36 -12.65
N PHE A 129 -13.50 -10.49 -12.94
CA PHE A 129 -14.37 -10.67 -14.11
C PHE A 129 -13.82 -10.07 -15.40
N THR A 130 -12.90 -9.11 -15.32
CA THR A 130 -12.38 -8.40 -16.49
C THR A 130 -10.87 -8.54 -16.61
N LEU A 131 -10.12 -8.18 -15.56
CA LEU A 131 -8.66 -8.16 -15.69
C LEU A 131 -8.07 -9.57 -15.75
N SER A 132 -8.53 -10.50 -14.90
CA SER A 132 -8.05 -11.88 -14.83
C SER A 132 -8.19 -12.61 -16.18
N PRO A 133 -9.33 -12.54 -16.89
CA PRO A 133 -9.42 -13.03 -18.27
C PRO A 133 -8.45 -12.37 -19.26
N ILE A 134 -8.19 -11.06 -19.13
CA ILE A 134 -7.23 -10.36 -20.00
C ILE A 134 -5.81 -10.83 -19.70
N MET A 135 -5.47 -10.99 -18.41
CA MET A 135 -4.18 -11.46 -17.94
C MET A 135 -3.92 -12.89 -18.43
N SER A 136 -4.83 -13.82 -18.14
CA SER A 136 -4.74 -15.22 -18.53
C SER A 136 -4.66 -15.43 -20.06
N ASN A 137 -5.49 -14.72 -20.84
CA ASN A 137 -5.58 -14.97 -22.29
C ASN A 137 -4.55 -14.20 -23.13
N HIS A 138 -4.09 -13.04 -22.66
CA HIS A 138 -3.25 -12.13 -23.48
C HIS A 138 -1.92 -11.78 -22.80
N ILE A 139 -1.95 -11.27 -21.57
CA ILE A 139 -0.76 -10.65 -20.97
C ILE A 139 0.23 -11.70 -20.47
N GLU A 140 -0.22 -12.68 -19.69
CA GLU A 140 0.66 -13.71 -19.12
C GLU A 140 1.25 -14.61 -20.20
N PRO A 141 0.49 -15.12 -21.21
CA PRO A 141 1.10 -15.88 -22.30
C PRO A 141 2.13 -15.06 -23.09
N PHE A 142 1.87 -13.76 -23.27
CA PHE A 142 2.80 -12.84 -23.92
C PHE A 142 4.08 -12.62 -23.10
N LEU A 143 3.94 -12.39 -21.80
CA LEU A 143 5.08 -12.26 -20.89
C LEU A 143 5.93 -13.52 -20.89
N LYS A 144 5.30 -14.70 -20.76
CA LYS A 144 5.98 -16.00 -20.85
C LYS A 144 6.74 -16.17 -22.15
N ARG A 145 6.16 -15.77 -23.27
CA ARG A 145 6.81 -15.89 -24.59
C ARG A 145 8.05 -15.02 -24.70
N ILE A 146 8.03 -13.80 -24.16
CA ILE A 146 9.17 -12.87 -24.25
C ILE A 146 10.27 -13.23 -23.24
N THR A 147 9.90 -13.75 -22.08
CA THR A 147 10.84 -14.09 -21.02
C THR A 147 11.40 -15.51 -21.14
N ALA A 148 10.87 -16.34 -22.05
CA ALA A 148 11.32 -17.71 -22.28
C ALA A 148 12.83 -17.83 -22.55
N ASP A 149 13.40 -16.88 -23.30
CA ASP A 149 14.80 -16.91 -23.72
C ASP A 149 15.75 -16.21 -22.73
N ILE A 150 15.25 -15.66 -21.62
CA ILE A 150 16.06 -14.93 -20.64
C ILE A 150 16.22 -15.81 -19.39
N PRO A 151 17.41 -16.42 -19.19
CA PRO A 151 17.70 -17.19 -17.99
C PRO A 151 17.46 -16.34 -16.74
N VAL A 152 16.89 -16.93 -15.69
CA VAL A 152 16.46 -16.27 -14.43
C VAL A 152 15.12 -15.56 -14.51
N VAL A 153 14.84 -14.80 -15.57
CA VAL A 153 13.54 -14.09 -15.69
C VAL A 153 12.43 -15.07 -16.04
N SER A 154 12.73 -16.12 -16.81
CA SER A 154 11.77 -17.18 -17.12
C SER A 154 11.13 -17.80 -15.87
N ILE A 155 11.92 -17.98 -14.79
CA ILE A 155 11.49 -18.59 -13.51
C ILE A 155 10.37 -17.78 -12.85
N LEU A 156 10.38 -16.46 -13.01
CA LEU A 156 9.37 -15.56 -12.45
C LEU A 156 8.02 -15.67 -13.19
N PHE A 157 7.99 -16.25 -14.38
CA PHE A 157 6.79 -16.41 -15.20
C PHE A 157 6.52 -17.89 -15.54
N GLU A 158 7.04 -18.82 -14.73
CA GLU A 158 6.68 -20.24 -14.84
C GLU A 158 5.25 -20.49 -14.32
N GLY A 159 4.66 -21.65 -14.61
CA GLY A 159 3.29 -21.97 -14.17
C GLY A 159 2.20 -21.70 -15.21
N THR A 160 0.96 -21.98 -14.86
CA THR A 160 -0.18 -21.92 -15.80
C THR A 160 -0.81 -20.53 -15.76
N PRO A 161 -0.98 -19.85 -16.90
CA PRO A 161 -1.55 -18.50 -16.91
C PRO A 161 -3.05 -18.53 -16.61
N MET A 162 -3.41 -18.45 -15.33
CA MET A 162 -4.79 -18.53 -14.87
C MET A 162 -5.39 -17.14 -14.58
N GLY A 163 -4.58 -16.08 -14.50
CA GLY A 163 -5.06 -14.75 -14.13
C GLY A 163 -5.52 -14.66 -12.67
N ILE A 164 -5.21 -15.65 -11.84
CA ILE A 164 -5.50 -15.68 -10.40
C ILE A 164 -4.18 -16.00 -9.69
N ASP A 165 -3.37 -14.96 -9.51
CA ASP A 165 -1.98 -15.06 -9.13
C ASP A 165 -1.43 -13.74 -8.53
N ILE A 166 -0.19 -13.80 -8.05
CA ILE A 166 0.52 -12.66 -7.46
C ILE A 166 0.58 -11.47 -8.43
N LEU A 167 0.86 -11.71 -9.71
CA LEU A 167 1.01 -10.65 -10.70
C LEU A 167 -0.30 -9.89 -10.90
N THR A 168 -1.39 -10.61 -11.17
CA THR A 168 -2.71 -10.03 -11.40
C THR A 168 -3.21 -9.26 -10.17
N ALA A 169 -3.05 -9.85 -8.98
CA ALA A 169 -3.35 -9.17 -7.72
C ALA A 169 -2.55 -7.87 -7.55
N SER A 170 -1.25 -7.89 -7.87
CA SER A 170 -0.37 -6.72 -7.75
C SER A 170 -0.73 -5.62 -8.75
N VAL A 171 -1.16 -5.99 -9.96
CA VAL A 171 -1.65 -5.03 -10.96
C VAL A 171 -2.93 -4.35 -10.47
N ILE A 172 -3.90 -5.09 -9.94
CA ILE A 172 -5.13 -4.50 -9.40
C ILE A 172 -4.83 -3.58 -8.23
N LEU A 173 -3.98 -4.04 -7.31
CA LEU A 173 -3.52 -3.24 -6.19
C LEU A 173 -2.83 -1.96 -6.67
N SER A 174 -2.01 -2.03 -7.72
CA SER A 174 -1.34 -0.87 -8.31
C SER A 174 -2.34 0.14 -8.87
N ILE A 175 -3.35 -0.31 -9.62
CA ILE A 175 -4.41 0.53 -10.18
C ILE A 175 -5.15 1.28 -9.06
N MET A 176 -5.43 0.58 -7.96
CA MET A 176 -6.12 1.17 -6.81
C MET A 176 -5.26 2.22 -6.08
N ILE A 177 -3.95 2.03 -5.93
CA ILE A 177 -3.08 2.98 -5.20
C ILE A 177 -2.56 4.15 -6.06
N ILE A 178 -2.57 4.03 -7.39
CA ILE A 178 -2.21 5.10 -8.33
C ILE A 178 -2.93 6.42 -8.03
N PRO A 179 -4.27 6.50 -7.92
CA PRO A 179 -4.94 7.77 -7.74
C PRO A 179 -4.57 8.48 -6.43
N PHE A 180 -4.30 7.73 -5.36
CA PHE A 180 -3.81 8.29 -4.10
C PHE A 180 -2.41 8.89 -4.23
N THR A 181 -1.47 8.14 -4.80
CA THR A 181 -0.10 8.64 -5.03
C THR A 181 -0.10 9.83 -5.99
N ALA A 182 -0.90 9.77 -7.06
CA ALA A 182 -0.97 10.81 -8.09
C ALA A 182 -1.57 12.11 -7.53
N SER A 183 -2.65 12.02 -6.75
CA SER A 183 -3.29 13.19 -6.14
C SER A 183 -2.33 13.91 -5.18
N ILE A 184 -1.68 13.17 -4.27
CA ILE A 184 -0.74 13.76 -3.31
C ILE A 184 0.50 14.32 -4.01
N SER A 185 1.01 13.63 -5.04
CA SER A 185 2.16 14.12 -5.82
C SER A 185 1.80 15.39 -6.61
N ARG A 186 0.60 15.44 -7.20
CA ARG A 186 0.07 16.62 -7.90
C ARG A 186 0.01 17.82 -6.95
N ASP A 187 -0.58 17.63 -5.78
CA ASP A 187 -0.71 18.69 -4.78
C ASP A 187 0.67 19.16 -4.31
N SER A 188 1.60 18.23 -4.12
CA SER A 188 3.00 18.53 -3.78
C SER A 188 3.72 19.33 -4.87
N PHE A 189 3.50 19.00 -6.16
CA PHE A 189 4.09 19.76 -7.27
C PHE A 189 3.54 21.18 -7.35
N ASN A 190 2.24 21.36 -7.10
CA ASN A 190 1.59 22.67 -7.10
C ASN A 190 2.07 23.61 -5.98
N LEU A 191 2.73 23.08 -4.93
CA LEU A 191 3.36 23.90 -3.89
C LEU A 191 4.66 24.59 -4.36
N THR A 192 5.21 24.22 -5.53
CA THR A 192 6.43 24.85 -6.07
C THR A 192 6.13 26.29 -6.50
N PRO A 193 6.78 27.31 -5.91
CA PRO A 193 6.49 28.71 -6.22
C PRO A 193 6.72 29.01 -7.71
N SER A 194 5.74 29.67 -8.34
CA SER A 194 5.82 30.05 -9.76
C SER A 194 7.07 30.87 -10.08
N ILE A 195 7.51 31.73 -9.17
CA ILE A 195 8.69 32.58 -9.37
C ILE A 195 9.98 31.79 -9.59
N VAL A 196 10.14 30.63 -8.93
CA VAL A 196 11.32 29.76 -9.11
C VAL A 196 11.27 29.06 -10.47
N LYS A 197 10.06 28.68 -10.91
CA LYS A 197 9.84 28.09 -12.23
C LYS A 197 10.10 29.10 -13.35
N GLU A 198 9.55 30.30 -13.24
CA GLU A 198 9.73 31.40 -14.20
C GLU A 198 11.20 31.85 -14.27
N SER A 199 11.90 31.89 -13.15
CA SER A 199 13.34 32.19 -13.12
C SER A 199 14.16 31.14 -13.88
N ALA A 200 13.81 29.86 -13.76
CA ALA A 200 14.47 28.80 -14.51
C ALA A 200 14.18 28.93 -16.03
N TYR A 201 12.95 29.27 -16.42
CA TYR A 201 12.64 29.57 -17.82
C TYR A 201 13.41 30.79 -18.34
N ALA A 202 13.60 31.83 -17.52
CA ALA A 202 14.31 33.06 -17.91
C ALA A 202 15.80 32.84 -18.22
N ILE A 203 16.44 31.84 -17.61
CA ILE A 203 17.82 31.44 -17.93
C ILE A 203 17.92 30.43 -19.08
N GLY A 204 16.81 30.18 -19.79
CA GLY A 204 16.76 29.32 -20.98
C GLY A 204 16.49 27.84 -20.69
N ALA A 205 16.05 27.47 -19.49
CA ALA A 205 15.73 26.08 -19.18
C ALA A 205 14.49 25.61 -19.96
N THR A 206 14.56 24.39 -20.49
CA THR A 206 13.45 23.68 -21.11
C THR A 206 12.43 23.24 -20.06
N LYS A 207 11.19 22.95 -20.50
CA LYS A 207 10.13 22.43 -19.62
C LYS A 207 10.57 21.18 -18.84
N TRP A 208 11.30 20.27 -19.48
CA TRP A 208 11.80 19.06 -18.82
C TRP A 208 12.87 19.38 -17.77
N GLU A 209 13.76 20.34 -18.03
CA GLU A 209 14.75 20.78 -17.04
C GLU A 209 14.10 21.45 -15.84
N VAL A 210 13.05 22.25 -16.04
CA VAL A 210 12.28 22.84 -14.94
C VAL A 210 11.61 21.73 -14.12
N ILE A 211 10.97 20.75 -14.75
CA ILE A 211 10.35 19.62 -14.05
C ILE A 211 11.40 18.84 -13.24
N LYS A 212 12.48 18.41 -13.89
CA LYS A 212 13.50 17.53 -13.31
C LYS A 212 14.35 18.21 -12.25
N ASN A 213 14.75 19.47 -12.46
CA ASN A 213 15.73 20.15 -11.62
C ASN A 213 15.11 21.14 -10.63
N VAL A 214 13.86 21.56 -10.82
CA VAL A 214 13.18 22.52 -9.94
C VAL A 214 11.99 21.86 -9.24
N VAL A 215 10.99 21.42 -10.00
CA VAL A 215 9.71 20.96 -9.45
C VAL A 215 9.86 19.67 -8.64
N VAL A 216 10.47 18.64 -9.21
CA VAL A 216 10.65 17.34 -8.54
C VAL A 216 11.52 17.49 -7.28
N PRO A 217 12.69 18.17 -7.30
CA PRO A 217 13.50 18.32 -6.10
C PRO A 217 12.86 19.17 -5.00
N TYR A 218 12.06 20.18 -5.37
CA TYR A 218 11.36 21.04 -4.41
C TYR A 218 10.24 20.28 -3.67
N SER A 219 9.48 19.46 -4.41
CA SER A 219 8.28 18.77 -3.92
C SER A 219 8.51 17.34 -3.42
N LYS A 220 9.73 16.78 -3.57
CA LYS A 220 10.01 15.36 -3.31
C LYS A 220 9.61 14.86 -1.92
N LEU A 221 9.61 15.71 -0.89
CA LEU A 221 9.17 15.31 0.46
C LEU A 221 7.67 15.03 0.49
N GLY A 222 6.88 15.85 -0.20
CA GLY A 222 5.44 15.63 -0.37
C GLY A 222 5.14 14.39 -1.22
N VAL A 223 5.88 14.21 -2.33
CA VAL A 223 5.79 12.98 -3.16
C VAL A 223 6.11 11.74 -2.33
N PHE A 224 7.18 11.78 -1.53
CA PHE A 224 7.55 10.69 -0.64
C PHE A 224 6.47 10.43 0.41
N GLY A 225 5.86 11.47 0.98
CA GLY A 225 4.69 11.34 1.86
C GLY A 225 3.52 10.59 1.19
N GLY A 226 3.24 10.86 -0.09
CA GLY A 226 2.23 10.15 -0.87
C GLY A 226 2.56 8.67 -1.10
N ILE A 227 3.83 8.35 -1.33
CA ILE A 227 4.31 6.97 -1.46
C ILE A 227 4.16 6.22 -0.12
N VAL A 228 4.53 6.85 1.01
CA VAL A 228 4.39 6.27 2.35
C VAL A 228 2.93 5.96 2.67
N LEU A 229 2.00 6.87 2.33
CA LEU A 229 0.58 6.63 2.52
C LEU A 229 0.07 5.45 1.68
N SER A 230 0.53 5.36 0.44
CA SER A 230 0.14 4.28 -0.48
C SER A 230 0.71 2.93 -0.06
N LEU A 231 1.92 2.90 0.49
CA LEU A 231 2.51 1.71 1.13
C LEU A 231 1.64 1.21 2.29
N GLY A 232 1.22 2.11 3.19
CA GLY A 232 0.33 1.76 4.30
C GLY A 232 -1.00 1.17 3.83
N ARG A 233 -1.57 1.74 2.75
CA ARG A 233 -2.79 1.23 2.12
C ARG A 233 -2.59 -0.14 1.47
N ALA A 234 -1.45 -0.34 0.80
CA ALA A 234 -1.16 -1.59 0.09
C ALA A 234 -0.94 -2.78 1.02
N ILE A 235 -0.21 -2.60 2.14
CA ILE A 235 0.03 -3.65 3.14
C ILE A 235 -1.29 -4.14 3.75
N GLY A 236 -2.23 -3.22 3.96
CA GLY A 236 -3.53 -3.48 4.55
C GLY A 236 -4.63 -3.82 3.54
N GLU A 237 -4.32 -3.99 2.24
CA GLU A 237 -5.36 -4.27 1.27
C GLU A 237 -5.85 -5.71 1.40
N THR A 238 -7.18 -5.86 1.46
CA THR A 238 -7.84 -7.14 1.73
C THR A 238 -8.72 -7.55 0.56
N MET A 239 -9.72 -6.74 0.24
CA MET A 239 -10.83 -7.17 -0.63
C MET A 239 -10.51 -7.04 -2.12
N ALA A 240 -9.68 -6.07 -2.52
CA ALA A 240 -9.26 -5.98 -3.92
C ALA A 240 -8.42 -7.20 -4.34
N VAL A 241 -7.66 -7.76 -3.40
CA VAL A 241 -6.72 -8.86 -3.64
C VAL A 241 -7.36 -10.22 -3.42
N ALA A 242 -8.34 -10.34 -2.50
CA ALA A 242 -8.97 -11.60 -2.12
C ALA A 242 -9.51 -12.42 -3.31
N PHE A 243 -10.13 -11.77 -4.29
CA PHE A 243 -10.76 -12.47 -5.42
C PHE A 243 -9.78 -12.95 -6.49
N VAL A 244 -8.55 -12.44 -6.49
CA VAL A 244 -7.61 -12.59 -7.62
C VAL A 244 -6.27 -13.20 -7.23
N LEU A 245 -6.00 -13.43 -5.94
CA LEU A 245 -4.74 -14.01 -5.47
C LEU A 245 -4.77 -15.55 -5.35
N GLY A 246 -5.97 -16.13 -5.21
CA GLY A 246 -6.18 -17.58 -5.17
C GLY A 246 -5.99 -18.27 -3.80
N ASN A 247 -5.67 -17.53 -2.73
CA ASN A 247 -5.55 -17.99 -1.35
C ASN A 247 -4.73 -19.30 -1.16
N SER A 248 -3.55 -19.36 -1.76
CA SER A 248 -2.66 -20.53 -1.65
C SER A 248 -1.55 -20.32 -0.62
N HIS A 249 -1.49 -21.20 0.38
CA HIS A 249 -0.46 -21.18 1.42
C HIS A 249 0.82 -21.93 0.98
N ARG A 250 1.41 -21.50 -0.14
CA ARG A 250 2.74 -21.97 -0.58
C ARG A 250 3.65 -20.81 -0.95
N ILE A 251 4.95 -20.95 -0.66
CA ILE A 251 5.95 -20.03 -1.19
C ILE A 251 6.27 -20.48 -2.61
N THR A 252 6.06 -19.58 -3.56
CA THR A 252 6.36 -19.77 -4.98
C THR A 252 7.33 -18.69 -5.45
N THR A 253 8.23 -19.06 -6.35
CA THR A 253 9.12 -18.13 -7.06
C THR A 253 8.45 -17.50 -8.27
N SER A 254 7.38 -18.11 -8.80
CA SER A 254 6.66 -17.56 -9.95
C SER A 254 5.63 -16.52 -9.52
N LEU A 255 5.52 -15.46 -10.31
CA LEU A 255 4.49 -14.43 -10.15
C LEU A 255 3.13 -14.86 -10.73
N LEU A 256 3.11 -15.94 -11.53
CA LEU A 256 1.88 -16.50 -12.12
C LEU A 256 1.24 -17.60 -11.27
N ASP A 257 1.79 -17.84 -10.08
CA ASP A 257 1.21 -18.76 -9.12
C ASP A 257 0.37 -18.00 -8.08
N ALA A 258 -0.62 -18.70 -7.55
CA ALA A 258 -1.46 -18.22 -6.46
C ALA A 258 -0.65 -18.08 -5.16
N ALA A 259 -1.06 -17.15 -4.31
CA ALA A 259 -0.49 -16.93 -2.99
C ALA A 259 -1.57 -16.58 -1.97
N ALA A 260 -1.16 -16.39 -0.71
CA ALA A 260 -2.01 -15.85 0.34
C ALA A 260 -1.33 -14.62 0.93
N THR A 261 -2.10 -13.56 1.19
CA THR A 261 -1.64 -12.43 2.01
C THR A 261 -2.25 -12.57 3.39
N ILE A 262 -1.61 -11.97 4.38
CA ILE A 262 -2.13 -11.96 5.75
C ILE A 262 -3.59 -11.48 5.78
N THR A 263 -3.87 -10.36 5.11
CA THR A 263 -5.20 -9.75 5.07
C THR A 263 -6.26 -10.65 4.45
N VAL A 264 -5.94 -11.34 3.35
CA VAL A 264 -6.86 -12.25 2.65
C VAL A 264 -7.14 -13.48 3.49
N THR A 265 -6.11 -14.08 4.11
CA THR A 265 -6.28 -15.21 5.03
C THR A 265 -7.20 -14.82 6.18
N LEU A 266 -6.97 -13.67 6.82
CA LEU A 266 -7.85 -13.18 7.90
C LEU A 266 -9.29 -12.99 7.42
N ALA A 267 -9.51 -12.46 6.22
CA ALA A 267 -10.86 -12.22 5.72
C ALA A 267 -11.63 -13.50 5.39
N ASN A 268 -10.94 -14.49 4.81
CA ASN A 268 -11.56 -15.74 4.39
C ASN A 268 -11.77 -16.70 5.58
N GLU A 269 -10.81 -16.75 6.49
CA GLU A 269 -10.72 -17.86 7.44
C GLU A 269 -11.20 -17.51 8.85
N PHE A 270 -11.35 -16.23 9.19
CA PHE A 270 -11.79 -15.83 10.53
C PHE A 270 -13.20 -16.30 10.87
N ALA A 271 -14.11 -16.33 9.89
CA ALA A 271 -15.47 -16.86 10.07
C ALA A 271 -15.52 -18.39 10.01
N GLU A 272 -14.48 -19.03 9.47
CA GLU A 272 -14.39 -20.49 9.30
C GLU A 272 -13.66 -21.18 10.47
N ALA A 273 -13.07 -20.40 11.37
CA ALA A 273 -12.32 -20.93 12.51
C ALA A 273 -13.25 -21.61 13.52
N ASP A 274 -13.15 -22.95 13.59
CA ASP A 274 -14.01 -23.82 14.38
C ASP A 274 -13.41 -24.22 15.74
N ASN A 275 -12.10 -24.02 15.94
CA ASN A 275 -11.39 -24.32 17.18
C ASN A 275 -10.63 -23.11 17.76
N ASP A 276 -10.38 -23.15 19.08
CA ASP A 276 -9.75 -22.03 19.80
C ASP A 276 -8.31 -21.77 19.32
N LEU A 277 -7.59 -22.81 18.91
CA LEU A 277 -6.21 -22.67 18.46
C LEU A 277 -6.10 -22.02 17.09
N TYR A 278 -7.01 -22.31 16.18
CA TYR A 278 -7.09 -21.73 14.85
C TYR A 278 -7.48 -20.26 14.96
N LEU A 279 -8.51 -19.95 15.76
CA LEU A 279 -8.88 -18.56 16.04
C LEU A 279 -7.70 -17.79 16.67
N SER A 280 -7.04 -18.37 17.68
CA SER A 280 -5.85 -17.77 18.31
C SER A 280 -4.69 -17.58 17.30
N SER A 281 -4.53 -18.49 16.35
CA SER A 281 -3.49 -18.41 15.29
C SER A 281 -3.79 -17.30 14.28
N LEU A 282 -5.07 -17.06 13.97
CA LEU A 282 -5.50 -15.91 13.17
C LEU A 282 -5.26 -14.59 13.90
N PHE A 283 -5.58 -14.50 15.20
CA PHE A 283 -5.20 -13.35 16.02
C PHE A 283 -3.69 -13.14 16.07
N TYR A 284 -2.92 -14.23 16.08
CA TYR A 284 -1.46 -14.13 16.04
C TYR A 284 -0.97 -13.59 14.68
N LEU A 285 -1.56 -14.05 13.59
CA LEU A 285 -1.26 -13.55 12.26
C LEU A 285 -1.66 -12.07 12.09
N ALA A 286 -2.77 -11.63 12.70
CA ALA A 286 -3.15 -10.22 12.79
C ALA A 286 -2.17 -9.38 13.64
N LEU A 287 -1.65 -9.94 14.74
CA LEU A 287 -0.57 -9.32 15.53
C LEU A 287 0.70 -9.12 14.68
N VAL A 288 1.06 -10.12 13.88
CA VAL A 288 2.20 -10.02 12.95
C VAL A 288 1.97 -8.91 11.92
N LEU A 289 0.77 -8.80 11.32
CA LEU A 289 0.44 -7.70 10.41
C LEU A 289 0.55 -6.34 11.08
N PHE A 290 0.02 -6.20 12.30
CA PHE A 290 0.06 -4.96 13.05
C PHE A 290 1.50 -4.52 13.29
N VAL A 291 2.35 -5.42 13.77
CA VAL A 291 3.78 -5.16 14.02
C VAL A 291 4.52 -4.86 12.72
N MET A 292 4.28 -5.64 11.66
CA MET A 292 4.88 -5.42 10.34
C MET A 292 4.51 -4.05 9.76
N SER A 293 3.23 -3.68 9.82
CA SER A 293 2.73 -2.39 9.35
C SER A 293 3.34 -1.24 10.15
N PHE A 294 3.36 -1.36 11.48
CA PHE A 294 3.98 -0.36 12.35
C PHE A 294 5.46 -0.16 12.03
N ILE A 295 6.24 -1.25 11.95
CA ILE A 295 7.67 -1.19 11.63
C ILE A 295 7.89 -0.56 10.26
N THR A 296 7.13 -1.00 9.25
CA THR A 296 7.29 -0.52 7.88
C THR A 296 6.98 0.97 7.78
N LEU A 297 5.87 1.43 8.37
CA LEU A 297 5.50 2.84 8.40
C LEU A 297 6.46 3.68 9.26
N ALA A 298 6.96 3.14 10.38
CA ALA A 298 7.95 3.81 11.21
C ALA A 298 9.27 4.02 10.45
N ILE A 299 9.78 2.99 9.77
CA ILE A 299 10.96 3.08 8.92
C ILE A 299 10.75 4.13 7.83
N ALA A 300 9.63 4.07 7.12
CA ALA A 300 9.31 5.00 6.05
C ALA A 300 9.23 6.45 6.56
N LYS A 301 8.61 6.68 7.73
CA LYS A 301 8.55 7.99 8.38
C LYS A 301 9.93 8.48 8.84
N LEU A 302 10.78 7.60 9.36
CA LEU A 302 12.16 7.95 9.74
C LEU A 302 12.99 8.39 8.53
N PHE A 303 12.81 7.73 7.37
CA PHE A 303 13.45 8.16 6.12
C PHE A 303 12.99 9.55 5.69
N LEU A 304 11.69 9.85 5.80
CA LEU A 304 11.12 11.17 5.51
C LEU A 304 11.75 12.25 6.40
N LEU A 305 11.77 12.04 7.72
CA LEU A 305 12.32 13.00 8.69
C LEU A 305 13.83 13.25 8.48
N LYS A 306 14.58 12.20 8.12
CA LYS A 306 16.01 12.36 7.77
C LYS A 306 16.19 13.17 6.50
N ALA A 307 15.33 12.96 5.49
CA ALA A 307 15.36 13.73 4.25
C ALA A 307 15.06 15.21 4.52
N GLU A 308 14.03 15.52 5.32
CA GLU A 308 13.65 16.90 5.66
C GLU A 308 14.81 17.69 6.32
N ARG A 309 15.50 17.09 7.29
CA ARG A 309 16.67 17.71 7.95
C ARG A 309 17.82 18.04 7.00
N LYS A 310 17.95 17.30 5.90
CA LYS A 310 19.00 17.53 4.89
C LYS A 310 18.68 18.72 3.98
N TYR A 311 17.40 19.06 3.80
CA TYR A 311 16.95 20.18 2.95
C TYR A 311 16.62 21.46 3.72
N SER A 312 16.43 21.35 5.04
CA SER A 312 16.31 22.52 5.91
C SER A 312 17.67 23.15 6.28
N ARG A 313 18.78 22.57 5.79
CA ARG A 313 20.14 23.12 5.84
C ARG A 313 20.54 23.57 4.43
#